data_AF-A0A7W2L6E1-F1
#
_entry.id   AF-A0A7W2L6E1-F1
#
_cell.length_a   1.000
_cell.length_b   1.000
_cell.length_c   1.000
_cell.angle_alpha   90.00
_cell.angle_beta   90.00
_cell.angle_gamma   90.00
#
_symmetry.space_group_name_H-M   'P 1'
#
loop_
_entity.id
_entity.type
_entity.pdbx_description
1 polymer ?
#
loop_
_entity_poly.entity_id
_entity_poly.type
_entity_poly.pdbx_seq_one_letter_code
_entity_poly.pdbx_strand_id
1 'polypeptide(L)' 'MRPDDDKTGDKVPRPLSSEEAQQGERAPAPVPERPNRDTEAVDKVITPTSIKEQEEQTRQINQRLADAENKARR' A
#
# COMPACT_ATOMS: atom_id res chain seq x y z
N MET A 1 54.63 -23.33 -9.53
CA MET A 1 53.27 -23.51 -10.07
C MET A 1 52.36 -23.59 -8.87
N ARG A 2 51.46 -22.63 -8.67
CA ARG A 2 50.48 -22.68 -7.56
C ARG A 2 49.53 -23.84 -7.88
N PRO A 3 49.29 -24.79 -6.95
CA PRO A 3 48.29 -25.81 -7.20
C PRO A 3 46.94 -25.11 -7.21
N ASP A 4 46.26 -25.15 -8.36
CA ASP A 4 44.85 -24.81 -8.43
C ASP A 4 44.08 -25.90 -7.64
N ASP A 5 43.62 -25.55 -6.44
CA ASP A 5 42.85 -26.40 -5.50
C ASP A 5 41.41 -26.72 -6.00
N ASP A 6 41.18 -26.69 -7.31
CA ASP A 6 39.82 -26.74 -7.88
C ASP A 6 39.47 -28.04 -8.62
N LYS A 7 40.28 -29.10 -8.46
CA LYS A 7 39.97 -30.41 -9.06
C LYS A 7 40.19 -31.56 -8.09
N THR A 8 39.47 -31.55 -6.98
CA THR A 8 39.23 -32.77 -6.20
C THR A 8 38.22 -33.63 -6.96
N GLY A 9 38.62 -34.86 -7.30
CA GLY A 9 37.79 -35.86 -7.98
C GLY A 9 36.61 -36.40 -7.15
N ASP A 10 36.13 -35.60 -6.21
CA ASP A 10 34.94 -35.89 -5.42
C ASP A 10 33.70 -35.57 -6.25
N LYS A 11 32.93 -36.61 -6.59
CA LYS A 11 31.67 -36.51 -7.32
C LYS A 11 30.49 -36.23 -6.39
N VAL A 12 30.74 -36.14 -5.08
CA VAL A 12 29.70 -35.84 -4.10
C VAL A 12 29.39 -34.34 -4.18
N PRO A 13 28.13 -33.98 -4.46
CA PRO A 13 27.73 -32.58 -4.42
C PRO A 13 27.89 -32.04 -3.01
N ARG A 14 28.42 -30.82 -2.88
CA ARG A 14 28.53 -30.16 -1.58
C ARG A 14 27.12 -29.96 -1.01
N PRO A 15 26.89 -30.28 0.28
CA PRO A 15 25.59 -30.05 0.90
C PRO A 15 25.29 -28.56 0.93
N LEU A 16 24.10 -28.20 0.43
CA LEU A 16 23.59 -26.83 0.44
C LEU A 16 23.00 -26.53 1.81
N SER A 17 23.39 -25.42 2.44
CA SER A 17 22.75 -24.99 3.69
C SER A 17 21.34 -24.42 3.43
N SER A 18 20.48 -24.42 4.46
CA SER A 18 19.15 -23.84 4.37
C SER A 18 19.17 -22.35 4.03
N GLU A 19 20.19 -21.62 4.50
CA GLU A 19 20.38 -20.21 4.17
C GLU A 19 20.68 -20.04 2.69
N GLU A 20 21.64 -20.79 2.14
CA GLU A 20 21.98 -20.78 0.71
C GLU A 20 20.79 -21.20 -0.18
N ALA A 21 19.97 -22.14 0.29
CA ALA A 21 18.76 -22.57 -0.40
C ALA A 21 17.67 -21.49 -0.49
N GLN A 22 17.62 -20.58 0.48
CA GLN A 22 16.56 -19.58 0.60
C GLN A 22 16.89 -18.26 -0.08
N GLN A 23 18.17 -17.93 -0.30
CA GLN A 23 18.56 -16.62 -0.84
C GLN A 23 18.12 -16.40 -2.30
N GLY A 24 17.82 -17.46 -3.06
CA GLY A 24 17.41 -17.37 -4.47
C GLY A 24 18.43 -16.64 -5.35
N GLU A 25 18.06 -16.35 -6.61
CA GLU A 25 18.79 -15.35 -7.38
C GLU A 25 18.47 -13.96 -6.83
N ARG A 26 19.51 -13.17 -6.52
CA ARG A 26 19.34 -11.77 -6.09
C ARG A 26 18.87 -10.93 -7.27
N ALA A 27 17.57 -10.90 -7.50
CA ALA A 27 16.95 -9.91 -8.36
C ALA A 27 17.01 -8.53 -7.68
N PRO A 28 17.21 -7.43 -8.45
CA PRO A 28 17.07 -6.10 -7.89
C PRO A 28 15.67 -5.97 -7.27
N ALA A 29 15.61 -5.36 -6.08
CA ALA A 29 14.35 -5.15 -5.40
C ALA A 29 13.38 -4.40 -6.35
N PRO A 30 12.15 -4.89 -6.53
CA PRO A 30 11.17 -4.19 -7.35
C PRO A 30 10.93 -2.80 -6.76
N VAL A 31 10.89 -1.78 -7.62
CA VAL A 31 10.52 -0.43 -7.19
C VAL A 31 9.03 -0.47 -6.83
N PRO A 32 8.64 -0.10 -5.59
CA PRO A 32 7.23 -0.05 -5.22
C PRO A 32 6.45 0.89 -6.15
N GLU A 33 5.39 0.39 -6.77
CA GLU A 33 4.49 1.21 -7.57
C GLU A 33 3.76 2.21 -6.69
N ARG A 34 3.55 3.43 -7.22
CA ARG A 34 2.73 4.40 -6.51
C ARG A 34 1.27 3.95 -6.57
N PRO A 35 0.53 4.01 -5.44
CA PRO A 35 -0.88 3.64 -5.43
C PRO A 35 -1.66 4.52 -6.40
N ASN A 36 -2.70 3.94 -7.01
CA ASN A 36 -3.58 4.68 -7.90
C ASN A 36 -4.33 5.76 -7.11
N ARG A 37 -4.17 7.03 -7.52
CA ARG A 37 -4.80 8.21 -6.91
C ARG A 37 -6.33 8.09 -6.85
N ASP A 38 -6.93 7.42 -7.81
CA ASP A 38 -8.38 7.23 -7.87
C ASP A 38 -8.88 6.25 -6.80
N THR A 39 -7.98 5.42 -6.25
CA THR A 39 -8.29 4.46 -5.16
C THR A 39 -7.82 4.94 -3.79
N GLU A 40 -7.00 5.99 -3.72
CA GLU A 40 -6.50 6.58 -2.47
C GLU A 40 -7.63 7.13 -1.59
N ALA A 41 -8.75 7.55 -2.21
CA ALA A 41 -9.90 8.09 -1.50
C ALA A 41 -10.91 7.04 -1.01
N VAL A 42 -10.78 5.77 -1.41
CA VAL A 42 -11.80 4.74 -1.14
C VAL A 42 -11.59 4.07 0.22
N ASP A 43 -10.41 4.19 0.83
CA ASP A 43 -10.13 3.69 2.19
C ASP A 43 -10.32 4.76 3.27
N LYS A 44 -11.28 5.66 3.08
CA LYS A 44 -11.96 6.25 4.23
C LYS A 44 -12.87 5.17 4.79
N VAL A 45 -12.29 4.24 5.55
CA VAL A 45 -13.00 3.52 6.61
C VAL A 45 -13.97 4.52 7.20
N ILE A 46 -15.25 4.18 7.26
CA ILE A 46 -16.30 5.03 7.85
C ILE A 46 -15.92 5.24 9.31
N THR A 47 -15.04 6.21 9.54
CA THR A 47 -14.54 6.55 10.86
C THR A 47 -15.61 7.44 11.49
N PRO A 48 -15.84 7.34 12.80
CA PRO A 48 -16.86 8.15 13.47
C PRO A 48 -16.72 9.66 13.25
N THR A 49 -15.51 10.15 12.93
CA THR A 49 -15.26 11.55 12.56
C THR A 49 -15.84 11.89 11.19
N SER A 50 -15.66 11.02 10.18
CA SER A 50 -16.19 11.23 8.82
C SER A 50 -17.72 11.34 8.81
N ILE A 51 -18.42 10.53 9.61
CA ILE A 51 -19.90 10.60 9.69
C ILE A 51 -20.34 11.94 10.29
N LYS A 52 -19.71 12.37 11.40
CA LYS A 52 -20.06 13.63 12.06
C LYS A 52 -19.82 14.85 11.17
N GLU A 53 -18.74 14.84 10.39
CA GLU A 53 -18.45 15.87 9.40
C GLU A 53 -19.53 15.94 8.31
N GLN A 54 -19.97 14.79 7.80
CA GLN A 54 -21.06 14.72 6.81
C GLN A 54 -22.41 15.17 7.38
N GLU A 55 -22.73 14.81 8.62
CA GLU A 55 -23.94 15.28 9.30
C GLU A 55 -23.94 16.81 9.45
N GLU A 56 -22.82 17.39 9.87
CA GLU A 56 -22.69 18.84 10.04
C GLU A 56 -22.82 19.58 8.70
N GLN A 57 -22.17 19.09 7.65
CA GLN A 57 -22.33 19.61 6.29
C GLN A 57 -23.80 19.57 5.85
N THR A 58 -24.49 18.47 6.13
CA THR A 58 -25.91 18.30 5.79
C THR A 58 -26.80 19.30 6.53
N ARG A 59 -26.55 19.52 7.83
CA ARG A 59 -27.28 20.52 8.64
C ARG A 59 -27.11 21.93 8.06
N GLN A 60 -25.89 22.32 7.72
CA GLN A 60 -25.61 23.64 7.14
C GLN A 60 -26.30 23.84 5.78
N ILE A 61 -26.33 22.81 4.94
CA ILE A 61 -27.03 22.85 3.65
C ILE A 61 -28.53 23.07 3.87
N ASN A 62 -29.14 22.29 4.76
CA ASN A 62 -30.58 22.41 5.06
C ASN A 62 -30.94 23.79 5.63
N GLN A 63 -30.10 24.34 6.52
CA GLN A 63 -30.30 25.68 7.05
C GLN A 63 -30.24 26.74 5.94
N ARG A 64 -29.24 26.67 5.06
CA ARG A 64 -29.12 27.60 3.92
C ARG A 64 -30.31 27.50 2.97
N LEU A 65 -30.84 26.30 2.74
CA LEU A 65 -32.03 26.09 1.92
C LEU A 65 -33.28 26.72 2.56
N ALA A 66 -33.46 26.51 3.87
CA ALA A 66 -34.57 27.10 4.62
C ALA A 66 -34.49 28.64 4.64
N ASP A 67 -33.30 29.20 4.82
CA ASP A 67 -33.08 30.65 4.79
C ASP A 67 -33.36 31.23 3.40
N ALA A 68 -32.94 30.53 2.34
CA ALA A 68 -33.22 30.92 0.96
C ALA A 68 -34.72 30.85 0.64
N GLU A 69 -35.42 29.81 1.09
CA GLU A 69 -36.86 29.66 0.92
C GLU A 69 -37.63 30.75 1.68
N ASN A 70 -37.24 31.05 2.92
CA ASN A 70 -37.82 32.13 3.72
C ASN A 70 -37.59 33.51 3.07
N LYS A 71 -36.43 33.74 2.48
CA LYS A 71 -36.14 34.96 1.73
C LYS A 71 -36.95 35.06 0.44
N ALA A 72 -37.19 33.95 -0.25
CA ALA A 72 -38.00 33.93 -1.47
C ALA A 72 -39.51 34.13 -1.19
N ARG A 73 -39.96 33.82 0.04
CA ARG A 73 -41.35 33.99 0.48
C ARG A 73 -41.66 35.37 1.09
N ARG A 74 -40.65 36.20 1.36
CA ARG A 74 -40.78 37.58 1.83
C ARG A 74 -40.71 38.56 0.66
#